data_AF-A0A7C9F800-F1
#
_entry.id   AF-A0A7C9F800-F1
#
_cell.length_a   1.000
_cell.length_b   1.000
_cell.length_c   1.000
_cell.angle_alpha   90.00
_cell.angle_beta   90.00
_cell.angle_gamma   90.00
#
_symmetry.space_group_name_H-M   'P 1'
#
loop_
_entity.id
_entity.type
_entity.pdbx_description
1 polymer ?
#
loop_
_entity_poly.entity_id
_entity_poly.type
_entity_poly.pdbx_seq_one_letter_code
_entity_poly.pdbx_strand_id
1 'polypeptide(L)'
;LRAFKAQSDAISWDKEGLITELRKELRVSDDEHRELLVRVNNDDVIRRIREWRQAGGHQSLSTSHTINDVSSPTPSASRKKQRTSQSLSTHMPVITPSPSVAALGSRGKKPRQV
;
A
#
# COMPACT_ATOMS: atom_id res chain seq x y z
N LEU A 1 -18.82 8.66 -2.05
CA LEU A 1 -18.75 9.40 -3.33
C LEU A 1 -17.33 9.55 -3.87
N ARG A 2 -16.39 10.18 -3.15
CA ARG A 2 -14.99 10.36 -3.59
C ARG A 2 -14.31 9.09 -4.12
N ALA A 3 -14.42 7.98 -3.39
CA ALA A 3 -13.86 6.69 -3.81
C ALA A 3 -14.38 6.24 -5.19
N PHE A 4 -15.69 6.33 -5.42
CA PHE A 4 -16.30 5.98 -6.72
C PHE A 4 -15.81 6.89 -7.85
N LYS A 5 -15.72 8.21 -7.61
CA LYS A 5 -15.23 9.19 -8.62
C LYS A 5 -13.73 9.11 -8.91
N ALA A 6 -12.95 8.61 -7.96
CA ALA A 6 -11.52 8.33 -8.16
C ALA A 6 -11.28 7.06 -9.00
N GLN A 7 -12.25 6.13 -9.01
CA GLN A 7 -12.20 4.92 -9.84
C GLN A 7 -12.65 5.19 -11.28
N SER A 8 -13.73 5.96 -11.47
CA SER A 8 -14.30 6.24 -12.79
C SER A 8 -15.00 7.60 -12.84
N ASP A 9 -15.00 8.24 -14.02
CA ASP A 9 -15.67 9.53 -14.22
C ASP A 9 -17.20 9.42 -14.21
N ALA A 10 -17.72 8.30 -14.71
CA ALA A 10 -19.13 7.95 -14.60
C ALA A 10 -19.35 6.98 -13.42
N ILE A 11 -20.47 7.16 -12.71
CA ILE A 11 -20.97 6.19 -11.75
C ILE A 11 -21.88 5.25 -12.54
N SER A 12 -21.63 3.94 -12.51
CA SER A 12 -22.49 2.97 -13.19
C SER A 12 -23.82 2.84 -12.46
N TRP A 13 -24.87 2.42 -13.18
CA TRP A 13 -26.21 2.19 -12.63
C TRP A 13 -26.21 1.32 -11.37
N ASP A 14 -25.43 0.23 -11.36
CA ASP A 14 -25.30 -0.64 -10.18
C ASP A 14 -24.76 0.10 -8.95
N LYS A 15 -23.83 1.03 -9.15
CA LYS A 15 -23.25 1.86 -8.07
C LYS A 15 -24.21 2.96 -7.64
N GLU A 16 -25.04 3.49 -8.53
CA GLU A 16 -26.05 4.51 -8.20
C GLU A 16 -27.13 3.97 -7.26
N GLY A 17 -27.56 2.72 -7.45
CA GLY A 17 -28.47 2.05 -6.53
C GLY A 17 -27.90 1.96 -5.11
N LEU A 18 -26.67 1.45 -4.98
CA LEU A 18 -25.97 1.37 -3.70
C LEU A 18 -25.79 2.74 -3.04
N ILE A 19 -25.40 3.75 -3.81
CA ILE A 19 -25.23 5.13 -3.31
C ILE A 19 -26.57 5.70 -2.83
N THR A 20 -27.67 5.37 -3.51
CA THR A 20 -29.01 5.83 -3.13
C THR A 20 -29.48 5.20 -1.82
N GLU A 21 -29.25 3.92 -1.62
CA GLU A 21 -29.59 3.27 -0.35
C GLU A 21 -28.74 3.82 0.80
N LEU A 22 -27.43 4.00 0.59
CA LEU A 22 -26.55 4.66 1.56
C LEU A 22 -26.99 6.09 1.89
N ARG A 23 -27.44 6.86 0.90
CA ARG A 23 -27.96 8.23 1.09
C ARG A 23 -29.15 8.22 2.06
N LYS A 24 -30.12 7.32 1.84
CA LYS A 24 -31.31 7.17 2.68
C LYS A 24 -30.95 6.72 4.09
N GLU A 25 -30.08 5.72 4.21
CA GLU A 25 -29.63 5.17 5.50
C GLU A 25 -28.90 6.22 6.36
N LEU A 26 -28.07 7.06 5.72
CA LEU A 26 -27.39 8.18 6.36
C LEU A 26 -28.26 9.44 6.50
N ARG A 27 -29.52 9.38 6.04
CA ARG A 27 -30.50 10.48 6.07
C ARG A 27 -30.00 11.77 5.41
N VAL A 28 -29.23 11.63 4.34
CA VAL A 28 -28.75 12.76 3.53
C VAL A 28 -29.86 13.18 2.58
N SER A 29 -30.21 14.47 2.57
CA SER A 29 -31.23 15.01 1.65
C SER A 29 -30.75 15.00 0.20
N ASP A 30 -31.68 15.09 -0.76
CA ASP A 30 -31.34 15.14 -2.18
C ASP A 30 -30.52 16.38 -2.55
N ASP A 31 -30.81 17.52 -1.94
CA ASP A 31 -30.05 18.76 -2.13
C ASP A 31 -28.61 18.62 -1.60
N GLU A 32 -28.43 18.07 -0.40
CA GLU A 32 -27.10 17.79 0.14
C GLU A 32 -26.36 16.79 -0.74
N HIS A 33 -27.03 15.72 -1.17
CA HIS A 33 -26.44 14.72 -2.06
C HIS A 33 -25.95 15.35 -3.37
N ARG A 34 -26.77 16.23 -3.96
CA ARG A 34 -26.41 16.99 -5.17
C ARG A 34 -25.20 17.88 -4.91
N GLU A 35 -25.16 18.59 -3.78
CA GLU A 35 -24.02 19.43 -3.42
C GLU A 35 -22.74 18.60 -3.22
N LEU A 36 -22.83 17.44 -2.55
CA LEU A 36 -21.71 16.51 -2.38
C LEU A 36 -21.18 16.02 -3.74
N LEU A 37 -22.07 15.71 -4.69
CA LEU A 37 -21.69 15.32 -6.05
C LEU A 37 -20.96 16.46 -6.77
N VAL A 38 -21.48 17.69 -6.70
CA VAL A 38 -20.83 18.88 -7.28
C VAL A 38 -19.45 19.09 -6.67
N ARG A 39 -19.32 19.03 -5.34
CA ARG A 39 -18.05 19.25 -4.64
C ARG A 39 -17.01 18.19 -5.00
N VAL A 40 -17.40 16.93 -5.05
CA VAL A 40 -16.51 15.82 -5.42
C VAL A 40 -16.11 15.89 -6.90
N ASN A 41 -17.00 16.36 -7.78
CA ASN A 41 -16.68 16.50 -9.20
C ASN A 41 -15.65 17.60 -9.47
N ASN A 42 -15.65 18.65 -8.65
CA ASN A 42 -14.67 19.75 -8.71
C ASN A 42 -13.41 19.50 -7.84
N ASP A 43 -13.27 18.31 -7.26
CA ASP A 43 -12.12 17.96 -6.41
C ASP A 43 -10.93 17.54 -7.28
N ASP A 44 -9.96 18.44 -7.45
CA ASP A 44 -8.76 18.22 -8.27
C ASP A 44 -7.93 17.02 -7.80
N VAL A 45 -7.95 16.70 -6.50
CA VAL A 45 -7.24 15.53 -5.98
C VAL A 45 -7.86 14.25 -6.51
N ILE A 46 -9.20 14.18 -6.58
CA ILE A 46 -9.92 13.03 -7.12
C ILE A 46 -9.64 12.85 -8.61
N ARG A 47 -9.61 13.95 -9.37
CA ARG A 47 -9.23 13.95 -10.77
C ARG A 47 -7.80 13.42 -10.95
N ARG A 48 -6.85 13.92 -10.16
CA ARG A 48 -5.44 13.50 -10.23
C ARG A 48 -5.23 12.03 -9.86
N ILE A 49 -5.97 11.52 -8.86
CA ILE A 49 -5.93 10.09 -8.50
C ILE A 49 -6.41 9.22 -9.66
N ARG A 50 -7.48 9.63 -10.34
CA ARG A 50 -8.01 8.92 -11.50
C ARG A 50 -7.01 8.91 -12.65
N GLU A 51 -6.45 10.07 -12.98
CA GLU A 51 -5.39 10.22 -14.00
C GLU A 51 -4.18 9.34 -13.69
N TRP A 52 -3.71 9.33 -12.45
CA TRP A 52 -2.57 8.51 -12.02
C TRP A 52 -2.83 7.00 -12.20
N ARG A 53 -4.06 6.53 -11.94
CA ARG A 53 -4.44 5.13 -12.18
C ARG A 53 -4.51 4.79 -13.67
N GLN A 54 -5.03 5.69 -14.50
CA GLN A 54 -5.14 5.50 -15.95
C GLN A 54 -3.76 5.55 -16.65
N ALA A 55 -2.85 6.39 -16.17
CA ALA A 55 -1.51 6.58 -16.74
C ALA A 55 -0.50 5.46 -16.40
N GLY A 56 -0.94 4.32 -15.86
CA GLY A 56 -0.07 3.17 -15.57
C GLY A 56 0.40 3.05 -14.11
N GLY A 57 -0.10 3.88 -13.18
CA GLY A 57 0.12 3.69 -11.74
C GLY A 57 -0.52 2.41 -11.16
N HIS A 58 -1.25 1.66 -11.98
CA HIS A 58 -1.99 0.45 -11.59
C HIS A 58 -1.21 -0.87 -11.73
N GLN A 59 0.05 -0.85 -12.21
CA GLN A 59 0.87 -2.06 -12.35
C GLN A 59 1.28 -2.71 -11.01
N SER A 60 0.97 -2.10 -9.84
CA SER A 60 1.46 -2.59 -8.54
C SER A 60 0.38 -2.90 -7.49
N LEU A 61 -0.91 -2.71 -7.78
CA LEU A 61 -1.99 -3.17 -6.90
C LEU A 61 -3.04 -3.93 -7.72
N SER A 62 -2.59 -4.94 -8.46
CA SER A 62 -3.47 -6.06 -8.79
C SER A 62 -3.73 -6.79 -7.48
N THR A 63 -4.83 -6.47 -6.80
CA THR A 63 -5.47 -7.40 -5.88
C THR A 63 -5.91 -8.58 -6.73
N SER A 64 -4.99 -9.52 -6.94
CA SER A 64 -5.25 -10.81 -7.55
C SER A 64 -6.15 -11.60 -6.60
N HIS A 65 -7.44 -11.29 -6.60
CA HIS A 65 -8.45 -12.28 -6.31
C HIS A 65 -8.82 -12.93 -7.63
N THR A 66 -7.90 -13.72 -8.17
CA THR A 66 -8.23 -14.80 -9.09
C THR A 66 -8.95 -15.86 -8.26
N ILE A 67 -10.24 -15.67 -8.04
CA ILE A 67 -11.15 -16.77 -7.75
C ILE A 67 -11.30 -17.50 -9.07
N ASN A 68 -10.42 -18.47 -9.35
CA ASN A 68 -10.74 -19.51 -10.30
C ASN A 68 -9.91 -20.78 -10.06
N ASP A 69 -10.62 -21.76 -9.54
CA ASP A 69 -10.59 -23.17 -9.85
C ASP A 69 -9.31 -24.00 -9.64
N VAL A 70 -9.49 -25.01 -8.79
CA VAL A 70 -8.65 -26.17 -8.54
C VAL A 70 -8.19 -26.85 -9.82
N SER A 71 -6.98 -26.52 -10.29
CA SER A 71 -6.25 -27.39 -11.21
C SER A 71 -5.19 -28.16 -10.44
N SER A 72 -5.55 -29.39 -10.05
CA SER A 72 -4.66 -30.39 -9.45
C SER A 72 -3.37 -30.55 -10.27
N PRO A 73 -2.17 -30.49 -9.66
CA PRO A 73 -0.95 -30.89 -10.34
C PRO A 73 -0.80 -32.41 -10.25
N THR A 74 -1.11 -33.10 -11.35
CA THR A 74 -0.63 -34.46 -11.58
C THR A 74 0.90 -34.45 -11.74
N PRO A 75 1.66 -35.26 -10.98
CA PRO A 75 3.10 -35.36 -11.18
C PRO A 75 3.38 -36.26 -12.38
N SER A 76 3.85 -35.68 -13.49
CA SER A 76 4.42 -36.46 -14.59
C SER A 76 5.89 -36.07 -14.80
N ALA A 77 6.74 -37.08 -14.67
CA ALA A 77 8.20 -37.00 -14.67
C ALA A 77 8.77 -36.56 -16.03
N SER A 78 9.92 -35.86 -16.04
CA SER A 78 11.16 -36.33 -16.71
C SER A 78 12.28 -35.27 -16.72
N ARG A 79 13.31 -35.56 -15.90
CA ARG A 79 14.77 -35.47 -16.14
C ARG A 79 15.50 -34.11 -16.40
N LYS A 80 16.27 -33.76 -15.36
CA LYS A 80 17.71 -33.36 -15.33
C LYS A 80 18.10 -31.96 -15.82
N LYS A 81 18.40 -31.09 -14.85
CA LYS A 81 19.67 -30.33 -14.81
C LYS A 81 20.06 -30.03 -13.36
N GLN A 82 21.31 -30.35 -13.09
CA GLN A 82 22.01 -30.35 -11.81
C GLN A 82 22.41 -28.93 -11.40
N ARG A 83 22.16 -28.55 -10.14
CA ARG A 83 23.11 -27.74 -9.36
C ARG A 83 22.93 -28.02 -7.87
N THR A 84 24.07 -28.31 -7.26
CA THR A 84 24.34 -28.82 -5.92
C THR A 84 23.86 -27.92 -4.78
N SER A 85 23.12 -28.50 -3.83
CA SER A 85 23.44 -28.63 -2.39
C SER A 85 24.53 -27.68 -1.84
N GLN A 86 24.44 -27.01 -0.69
CA GLN A 86 23.92 -27.45 0.61
C GLN A 86 23.94 -26.25 1.60
N SER A 87 22.95 -26.23 2.50
CA SER A 87 22.88 -25.69 3.87
C SER A 87 24.04 -24.84 4.42
N LEU A 88 23.73 -23.70 5.07
CA LEU A 88 24.15 -23.45 6.46
C LEU A 88 23.18 -22.48 7.16
N SER A 89 22.65 -22.96 8.28
CA SER A 89 21.82 -22.27 9.27
C SER A 89 22.73 -21.63 10.32
N THR A 90 22.67 -20.32 10.60
CA THR A 90 23.24 -19.75 11.84
C THR A 90 22.63 -18.38 12.20
N HIS A 91 21.74 -18.41 13.20
CA HIS A 91 21.76 -17.56 14.40
C HIS A 91 21.29 -16.09 14.35
N MET A 92 20.16 -15.85 15.03
CA MET A 92 19.70 -14.54 15.54
C MET A 92 20.55 -14.10 16.73
N PRO A 93 20.98 -12.83 16.86
CA PRO A 93 21.60 -12.36 18.09
C PRO A 93 20.54 -11.87 19.09
N VAL A 94 20.54 -12.52 20.25
CA VAL A 94 19.88 -12.11 21.49
C VAL A 94 20.46 -10.77 21.99
N ILE A 95 19.56 -9.91 22.45
CA ILE A 95 19.84 -8.59 23.04
C ILE A 95 20.26 -8.80 24.51
N THR A 96 21.42 -8.27 24.92
CA THR A 96 21.75 -8.04 26.34
C THR A 96 22.26 -6.61 26.55
N PRO A 97 21.84 -5.90 27.61
CA PRO A 97 22.24 -4.52 27.86
C PRO A 97 23.57 -4.42 28.64
N SER A 98 24.44 -3.49 28.25
CA SER A 98 25.70 -3.14 28.93
C SER A 98 25.58 -1.76 29.59
N PRO A 99 26.03 -1.55 30.85
CA PRO A 99 26.02 -0.24 31.49
C PRO A 99 27.25 0.59 31.04
N SER A 100 27.00 1.78 30.49
CA SER A 100 28.03 2.73 30.08
C SER A 100 28.27 3.77 31.18
N VAL A 101 29.51 3.89 31.64
CA VAL A 101 29.99 5.01 32.46
C VAL A 101 30.65 6.05 31.54
N ALA A 102 30.09 7.26 31.51
CA ALA A 102 30.67 8.40 30.82
C ALA A 102 30.59 9.65 31.71
N ALA A 103 31.73 10.32 31.91
CA ALA A 103 31.85 11.73 32.29
C ALA A 103 33.30 12.16 31.97
N LEU A 104 33.57 12.84 30.85
CA LEU A 104 33.55 14.30 30.65
C LEU A 104 34.53 15.06 31.55
N GLY A 105 35.57 15.67 30.96
CA GLY A 105 36.37 16.69 31.66
C GLY A 105 37.72 17.08 31.06
N SER A 106 37.70 17.99 30.09
CA SER A 106 38.44 19.27 30.03
C SER A 106 39.95 19.40 30.36
N ARG A 107 40.62 20.22 29.50
CA ARG A 107 41.78 21.13 29.72
C ARG A 107 43.20 20.62 29.42
N GLY A 108 43.75 21.10 28.29
CA GLY A 108 44.69 22.24 28.32
C GLY A 108 46.19 22.02 28.07
N LYS A 109 46.70 22.86 27.15
CA LYS A 109 48.05 23.49 27.03
C LYS A 109 49.16 22.81 26.19
N LYS A 110 49.56 23.53 25.11
CA LYS A 110 50.88 23.54 24.43
C LYS A 110 51.98 24.06 25.39
N PRO A 111 53.31 23.80 25.21
CA PRO A 111 54.21 24.33 24.14
C PRO A 111 55.16 23.25 23.54
N ARG A 112 55.74 23.30 22.34
CA ARG A 112 56.65 24.24 21.60
C ARG A 112 58.16 24.00 21.89
N GLN A 113 58.86 23.50 20.85
CA GLN A 113 60.30 23.62 20.49
C GLN A 113 61.32 22.88 21.39
N VAL A 114 62.44 22.36 20.91
CA VAL A 114 63.24 22.54 19.66
C VAL A 114 63.76 21.18 19.20
#